data_AF-A0A642UFP9-F1
#
_entry.id   AF-A0A642UFP9-F1
#
_cell.length_a   1.000
_cell.length_b   1.000
_cell.length_c   1.000
_cell.angle_alpha   90.00
_cell.angle_beta   90.00
_cell.angle_gamma   90.00
#
_symmetry.space_group_name_H-M   'P 1'
#
loop_
_entity.id
_entity.type
_entity.pdbx_description
1 polymer ?
#
loop_
_entity_poly.entity_id
_entity_poly.type
_entity_poly.pdbx_seq_one_letter_code
_entity_poly.pdbx_strand_id
1 'polypeptide(L)'
;MKALGVLLWAFFVVAHTYYNESLHITPLPRNRVLTSFEFNITSGVLDFERQDVSNGHYAYFSRALGPVIESNGARELHLRFGQGWWDAEKWGELPYSGSKSGGTGVEVWAVIEAPSLEQAKKQWYSLTKTLSGFFCASLNFIDDSITTTPKHIIGDASTVTMDSRNSLFLLKAALPSEPICTENLTPFLKLLPTRGKAGVSSLLDGHKLFDSLWHAMSIDVNTVCTEVGCYLDMQETISAVIDVNRSIRKQKEGGVPKPTPGEDLRCDSTKKHDVWTCFPSGEDKEIDYSLSTIFGRSIKGPAFVGDNEGTLIVLNVHPESWKVEFVEGQMPVARYSKQWTIERHITSTEPCDVLLSCSDNSVTSPIIDPPVRVARSLTGYSQDKGGIRAAFTNQLNRTSRFVYSETLPWFMKLHMHTLTIVGSGSNAESWVVDQFYRPSIDRTRPSRLEFVIELPAGATLTLTFKFHKNLLLIHEYPPDANHGFAIDPAVITVFDASDGLPIYEFRTTSMLLTLPVPDFSMPYNVIILTCTVMSLAFGSIFNLLIKKTVTEDEYQMMAAKSGLGKLKQKIQAIKRSVRG
;
A
#
# COMPACT_ATOMS: atom_id res chain seq x y z
N MET A 1 53.56 -50.82 16.03
CA MET A 1 54.00 -49.97 14.91
C MET A 1 52.76 -49.51 14.16
N LYS A 2 52.49 -48.20 14.27
CA LYS A 2 51.55 -47.31 13.55
C LYS A 2 50.38 -47.94 12.79
N ALA A 3 49.18 -47.89 13.38
CA ALA A 3 47.91 -47.91 12.67
C ALA A 3 47.42 -46.47 12.47
N LEU A 4 47.09 -46.16 11.21
CA LEU A 4 46.70 -44.87 10.67
C LEU A 4 45.25 -44.54 11.08
N GLY A 5 45.03 -43.49 11.87
CA GLY A 5 43.70 -42.94 12.15
C GLY A 5 43.43 -41.75 11.24
N VAL A 6 42.62 -41.94 10.20
CA VAL A 6 42.13 -40.86 9.34
C VAL A 6 40.94 -40.22 10.04
N LEU A 7 41.14 -39.02 10.59
CA LEU A 7 40.09 -38.17 11.15
C LEU A 7 39.40 -37.43 9.98
N LEU A 8 38.29 -37.97 9.51
CA LEU A 8 37.36 -37.27 8.63
C LEU A 8 36.67 -36.16 9.43
N TRP A 9 37.13 -34.92 9.26
CA TRP A 9 36.38 -33.74 9.66
C TRP A 9 35.17 -33.61 8.74
N ALA A 10 34.01 -34.04 9.23
CA ALA A 10 32.74 -33.69 8.63
C ALA A 10 32.52 -32.18 8.85
N PHE A 11 32.82 -31.38 7.82
CA PHE A 11 32.32 -30.02 7.72
C PHE A 11 30.79 -30.11 7.66
N PHE A 12 30.13 -29.79 8.78
CA PHE A 12 28.73 -29.40 8.77
C PHE A 12 28.64 -28.08 7.99
N VAL A 13 28.42 -28.19 6.67
CA VAL A 13 27.92 -27.07 5.88
C VAL A 13 26.49 -26.84 6.35
N VAL A 14 26.28 -25.82 7.16
CA VAL A 14 24.94 -25.28 7.42
C VAL A 14 24.44 -24.77 6.08
N ALA A 15 23.55 -25.54 5.44
CA ALA A 15 22.85 -25.11 4.24
C ALA A 15 22.05 -23.87 4.61
N HIS A 16 22.55 -22.68 4.26
CA HIS A 16 21.76 -21.46 4.37
C HIS A 16 20.65 -21.54 3.32
N THR A 17 19.40 -21.64 3.78
CA THR A 17 18.24 -21.51 2.91
C THR A 17 18.10 -20.04 2.54
N TYR A 18 18.47 -19.71 1.30
CA TYR A 18 18.46 -18.34 0.81
C TYR A 18 17.06 -17.78 0.51
N TYR A 19 16.03 -18.64 0.55
CA TYR A 19 14.64 -18.29 0.27
C TYR A 19 13.71 -19.20 1.06
N ASN A 20 12.78 -18.59 1.81
CA ASN A 20 11.64 -19.27 2.42
C ASN A 20 10.37 -18.48 2.12
N GLU A 21 9.25 -19.17 1.98
CA GLU A 21 7.93 -18.57 1.82
C GLU A 21 6.90 -19.23 2.74
N SER A 22 6.01 -18.41 3.29
CA SER A 22 4.89 -18.88 4.09
C SER A 22 3.59 -18.19 3.73
N LEU A 23 2.48 -18.92 3.92
CA LEU A 23 1.13 -18.41 3.82
C LEU A 23 0.38 -18.66 5.13
N HIS A 24 0.04 -17.58 5.82
CA HIS A 24 -0.77 -17.60 7.03
C HIS A 24 -2.23 -17.29 6.70
N ILE A 25 -3.15 -18.15 7.12
CA ILE A 25 -4.58 -18.00 6.88
C ILE A 25 -5.31 -18.05 8.23
N THR A 26 -6.06 -16.99 8.51
CA THR A 26 -6.85 -16.88 9.74
C THR A 26 -8.28 -16.47 9.37
N PRO A 27 -9.27 -17.37 9.51
CA PRO A 27 -10.67 -16.98 9.37
C PRO A 27 -11.07 -15.96 10.43
N LEU A 28 -11.78 -14.92 10.00
CA LEU A 28 -12.27 -13.82 10.80
C LEU A 28 -13.80 -13.82 10.86
N PRO A 29 -14.40 -13.14 11.86
CA PRO A 29 -15.86 -13.08 11.97
C PRO A 29 -16.52 -12.49 10.72
N ARG A 30 -17.79 -12.89 10.48
CA ARG A 30 -18.63 -12.40 9.36
C ARG A 30 -18.08 -12.71 7.97
N ASN A 31 -17.75 -13.99 7.72
CA ASN A 31 -17.32 -14.49 6.41
C ASN A 31 -16.12 -13.75 5.82
N ARG A 32 -15.17 -13.37 6.68
CA ARG A 32 -13.92 -12.71 6.29
C ARG A 32 -12.75 -13.64 6.55
N VAL A 33 -11.67 -13.47 5.81
CA VAL A 33 -10.44 -14.23 6.01
C VAL A 33 -9.27 -13.29 5.91
N LEU A 34 -8.39 -13.33 6.91
CA LEU A 34 -7.08 -12.70 6.85
C LEU A 34 -6.12 -13.69 6.19
N THR A 35 -5.45 -13.24 5.15
CA THR A 35 -4.34 -13.95 4.50
C THR A 35 -3.10 -13.09 4.61
N SER A 36 -1.98 -13.67 5.03
CA SER A 36 -0.67 -13.01 5.06
C SER A 36 0.37 -13.89 4.39
N PHE A 37 0.96 -13.39 3.32
CA PHE A 37 2.05 -13.99 2.59
C PHE A 37 3.35 -13.39 3.11
N GLU A 38 4.35 -14.22 3.35
CA GLU A 38 5.67 -13.79 3.79
C GLU A 38 6.73 -14.47 2.94
N PHE A 39 7.69 -13.68 2.47
CA PHE A 39 8.81 -14.13 1.66
C PHE A 39 10.11 -13.58 2.27
N ASN A 40 10.96 -14.49 2.72
CA ASN A 40 12.24 -14.17 3.34
C ASN A 40 13.35 -14.54 2.37
N ILE A 41 14.13 -13.55 1.94
CA ILE A 41 15.16 -13.67 0.91
C ILE A 41 16.47 -13.09 1.44
N THR A 42 17.53 -13.89 1.43
CA THR A 42 18.88 -13.43 1.78
C THR A 42 19.77 -13.38 0.54
N SER A 43 20.60 -12.34 0.45
CA SER A 43 21.62 -12.26 -0.60
C SER A 43 22.83 -13.11 -0.27
N GLY A 44 23.66 -13.37 -1.29
CA GLY A 44 25.06 -13.76 -1.04
C GLY A 44 25.83 -12.68 -0.28
N VAL A 45 27.00 -13.03 0.24
CA VAL A 45 27.91 -12.07 0.89
C VAL A 45 28.35 -11.02 -0.13
N LEU A 46 28.25 -9.76 0.26
CA LEU A 46 28.64 -8.58 -0.49
C LEU A 46 30.07 -8.18 -0.12
N ASP A 47 30.95 -8.12 -1.12
CA ASP A 47 32.32 -7.60 -0.99
C ASP A 47 32.30 -6.07 -1.10
N PHE A 48 32.17 -5.37 0.03
CA PHE A 48 32.17 -3.89 0.05
C PHE A 48 33.58 -3.27 -0.12
N GLU A 49 34.66 -4.06 0.00
CA GLU A 49 36.04 -3.58 -0.12
C GLU A 49 36.54 -3.44 -1.56
N ARG A 50 35.89 -4.09 -2.54
CA ARG A 50 36.23 -3.94 -3.96
C ARG A 50 35.28 -2.94 -4.60
N GLN A 51 35.81 -1.80 -5.02
CA GLN A 51 35.13 -0.82 -5.88
C GLN A 51 34.68 -1.39 -7.26
N ASP A 52 34.98 -2.65 -7.55
CA ASP A 52 34.48 -3.36 -8.73
C ASP A 52 33.08 -3.94 -8.47
N VAL A 53 32.06 -3.09 -8.71
CA VAL A 53 30.61 -3.38 -8.63
C VAL A 53 30.17 -4.54 -9.55
N SER A 54 31.07 -5.15 -10.35
CA SER A 54 30.66 -6.01 -11.47
C SER A 54 30.44 -7.50 -11.15
N ASN A 55 30.94 -8.05 -10.03
CA ASN A 55 31.01 -9.50 -9.83
C ASN A 55 30.30 -10.05 -8.57
N GLY A 56 29.45 -9.25 -7.90
CA GLY A 56 28.62 -9.74 -6.80
C GLY A 56 27.49 -10.65 -7.31
N HIS A 57 27.44 -11.89 -6.82
CA HIS A 57 26.31 -12.80 -7.06
C HIS A 57 25.26 -12.60 -5.96
N TYR A 58 24.12 -12.01 -6.30
CA TYR A 58 22.99 -11.81 -5.37
C TYR A 58 22.25 -13.10 -4.97
N ALA A 59 22.71 -14.28 -5.42
CA ALA A 59 22.00 -15.55 -5.25
C ALA A 59 20.52 -15.45 -5.67
N TYR A 60 19.59 -15.56 -4.73
CA TYR A 60 18.14 -15.43 -4.96
C TYR A 60 17.62 -14.00 -4.80
N PHE A 61 18.41 -13.09 -4.23
CA PHE A 61 18.06 -11.68 -4.09
C PHE A 61 17.98 -10.99 -5.47
N SER A 62 17.01 -10.09 -5.62
CA SER A 62 16.75 -9.46 -6.90
C SER A 62 17.85 -8.49 -7.34
N ARG A 63 18.42 -8.74 -8.53
CA ARG A 63 19.38 -7.82 -9.19
C ARG A 63 18.76 -6.47 -9.56
N ALA A 64 17.44 -6.33 -9.49
CA ALA A 64 16.77 -5.05 -9.73
C ALA A 64 16.86 -4.11 -8.53
N LEU A 65 16.95 -4.65 -7.31
CA LEU A 65 16.91 -3.86 -6.07
C LEU A 65 18.30 -3.71 -5.43
N GLY A 66 19.16 -4.73 -5.49
CA GLY A 66 20.46 -4.75 -4.80
C GLY A 66 21.35 -3.57 -5.18
N PRO A 67 21.61 -3.34 -6.49
CA PRO A 67 22.40 -2.19 -6.94
C PRO A 67 21.78 -0.84 -6.58
N VAL A 68 20.46 -0.73 -6.48
CA VAL A 68 19.76 0.51 -6.12
C VAL A 68 20.03 0.84 -4.64
N ILE A 69 20.00 -0.16 -3.76
CA ILE A 69 20.30 0.00 -2.34
C ILE A 69 21.77 0.39 -2.15
N GLU A 70 22.68 -0.35 -2.79
CA GLU A 70 24.13 -0.14 -2.67
C GLU A 70 24.57 1.22 -3.22
N SER A 71 24.14 1.58 -4.42
CA SER A 71 24.55 2.84 -5.08
C SER A 71 24.07 4.10 -4.37
N ASN A 72 22.97 4.02 -3.62
CA ASN A 72 22.44 5.13 -2.84
C ASN A 72 22.86 5.07 -1.36
N GLY A 73 23.72 4.14 -0.95
CA GLY A 73 24.20 4.02 0.43
C GLY A 73 23.08 3.72 1.44
N ALA A 74 21.98 3.11 1.01
CA ALA A 74 20.89 2.74 1.91
C ALA A 74 21.30 1.49 2.69
N ARG A 75 21.30 1.58 4.02
CA ARG A 75 21.55 0.44 4.92
C ARG A 75 20.28 -0.26 5.32
N GLU A 76 19.20 0.52 5.39
CA GLU A 76 17.85 0.05 5.57
C GLU A 76 16.94 0.73 4.56
N LEU A 77 16.01 -0.04 4.00
CA LEU A 77 14.95 0.44 3.14
C LEU A 77 13.65 -0.23 3.53
N HIS A 78 12.65 0.58 3.84
CA HIS A 78 11.33 0.12 4.17
C HIS A 78 10.32 0.83 3.27
N LEU A 79 9.47 0.03 2.65
CA LEU A 79 8.41 0.50 1.76
C LEU A 79 7.10 -0.14 2.20
N ARG A 80 6.05 0.65 2.24
CA ARG A 80 4.70 0.21 2.61
C ARG A 80 3.69 0.75 1.63
N PHE A 81 2.80 -0.13 1.18
CA PHE A 81 1.60 0.19 0.42
C PHE A 81 0.41 -0.28 1.25
N GLY A 82 -0.51 0.61 1.61
CA GLY A 82 -1.71 0.25 2.35
C GLY A 82 -2.97 0.88 1.78
N GLN A 83 -4.06 0.13 1.70
CA GLN A 83 -5.39 0.68 1.43
C GLN A 83 -6.47 -0.08 2.21
N GLY A 84 -7.58 0.62 2.44
CA GLY A 84 -8.72 0.10 3.19
C GLY A 84 -8.64 0.47 4.66
N TRP A 85 -9.58 -0.07 5.44
CA TRP A 85 -9.73 0.24 6.85
C TRP A 85 -9.61 -1.02 7.69
N TRP A 86 -8.68 -1.01 8.64
CA TRP A 86 -8.54 -2.06 9.65
C TRP A 86 -9.53 -1.84 10.79
N ASP A 87 -10.46 -2.77 10.97
CA ASP A 87 -11.44 -2.75 12.05
C ASP A 87 -10.88 -3.47 13.29
N ALA A 88 -10.11 -2.74 14.09
CA ALA A 88 -9.44 -3.29 15.27
C ALA A 88 -10.40 -3.84 16.33
N GLU A 89 -11.67 -3.43 16.34
CA GLU A 89 -12.66 -3.97 17.28
C GLU A 89 -13.14 -5.37 16.88
N LYS A 90 -13.15 -5.67 15.58
CA LYS A 90 -13.59 -6.96 15.05
C LYS A 90 -12.45 -7.91 14.72
N TRP A 91 -11.27 -7.37 14.43
CA TRP A 91 -10.12 -8.14 13.95
C TRP A 91 -8.93 -8.12 14.92
N GLY A 92 -8.96 -7.23 15.93
CA GLY A 92 -7.90 -7.13 16.93
C GLY A 92 -6.67 -6.37 16.46
N GLU A 93 -5.52 -6.78 16.98
CA GLU A 93 -4.21 -6.27 16.58
C GLU A 93 -3.91 -6.53 15.09
N LEU A 94 -3.14 -5.62 14.49
CA LEU A 94 -2.64 -5.79 13.14
C LEU A 94 -1.70 -7.00 13.05
N PRO A 95 -1.64 -7.67 11.87
CA PRO A 95 -0.66 -8.73 11.64
C PRO A 95 0.76 -8.22 11.86
N TYR A 96 1.64 -9.10 12.36
CA TYR A 96 3.03 -8.76 12.70
C TYR A 96 3.16 -7.57 13.65
N SER A 97 2.20 -7.43 14.57
CA SER A 97 2.08 -6.29 15.49
C SER A 97 2.12 -4.93 14.77
N GLY A 98 1.67 -4.92 13.52
CA GLY A 98 1.57 -3.76 12.63
C GLY A 98 2.90 -3.19 12.08
N SER A 99 4.05 -3.76 12.44
CA SER A 99 5.38 -3.37 11.91
C SER A 99 5.49 -3.43 10.38
N LYS A 100 4.75 -4.34 9.76
CA LYS A 100 4.68 -4.55 8.31
C LYS A 100 3.53 -3.78 7.64
N SER A 101 2.68 -3.11 8.42
CA SER A 101 1.49 -2.42 7.91
C SER A 101 1.73 -0.92 7.74
N GLY A 102 1.56 -0.42 6.53
CA GLY A 102 1.59 1.03 6.24
C GLY A 102 0.28 1.74 6.56
N GLY A 103 0.33 3.07 6.53
CA GLY A 103 -0.88 3.89 6.43
C GLY A 103 -1.53 3.78 5.04
N THR A 104 -2.65 4.48 4.84
CA THR A 104 -3.25 4.60 3.50
C THR A 104 -2.27 5.30 2.54
N GLY A 105 -2.16 4.78 1.32
CA GLY A 105 -1.24 5.27 0.30
C GLY A 105 0.12 4.59 0.39
N VAL A 106 1.18 5.36 0.14
CA VAL A 106 2.56 4.84 0.14
C VAL A 106 3.39 5.53 1.22
N GLU A 107 4.13 4.74 2.00
CA GLU A 107 5.06 5.21 3.01
C GLU A 107 6.44 4.62 2.73
N VAL A 108 7.48 5.44 2.79
CA VAL A 108 8.86 5.02 2.57
C VAL A 108 9.79 5.65 3.60
N TRP A 109 10.68 4.85 4.17
CA TRP A 109 11.77 5.35 4.98
C TRP A 109 13.04 4.54 4.74
N ALA A 110 14.18 5.20 4.89
CA ALA A 110 15.47 4.57 4.71
C ALA A 110 16.49 5.19 5.68
N VAL A 111 17.45 4.38 6.08
CA VAL A 111 18.65 4.84 6.77
C VAL A 111 19.78 4.92 5.75
N ILE A 112 20.26 6.14 5.50
CA ILE A 112 21.28 6.41 4.49
C ILE A 112 22.60 6.72 5.17
N GLU A 113 23.65 6.01 4.75
CA GLU A 113 25.02 6.27 5.14
C GLU A 113 25.64 7.34 4.24
N ALA A 114 26.01 8.49 4.82
CA ALA A 114 26.64 9.59 4.09
C ALA A 114 27.53 10.43 5.01
N PRO A 115 28.48 11.23 4.48
CA PRO A 115 29.31 12.10 5.31
C PRO A 115 28.57 13.36 5.80
N SER A 116 27.42 13.69 5.21
CA SER A 116 26.61 14.84 5.63
C SER A 116 25.13 14.67 5.27
N LEU A 117 24.25 15.37 5.98
CA LEU A 117 22.80 15.35 5.74
C LEU A 117 22.44 15.81 4.31
N GLU A 118 23.18 16.76 3.73
CA GLU A 118 22.90 17.24 2.38
C GLU A 118 23.19 16.15 1.32
N GLN A 119 24.27 15.40 1.50
CA GLN A 119 24.59 14.27 0.64
C GLN A 119 23.60 13.11 0.83
N ALA A 120 23.23 12.81 2.08
CA ALA A 120 22.19 11.83 2.39
C ALA A 120 20.87 12.16 1.70
N LYS A 121 20.46 13.44 1.71
CA LYS A 121 19.25 13.89 0.98
C LYS A 121 19.36 13.71 -0.53
N LYS A 122 20.53 13.98 -1.14
CA LYS A 122 20.74 13.76 -2.58
C LYS A 122 20.60 12.27 -2.94
N GLN A 123 21.17 11.38 -2.13
CA GLN A 123 21.03 9.93 -2.26
C GLN A 123 19.58 9.48 -2.02
N TRP A 124 18.89 10.04 -1.02
CA TRP A 124 17.48 9.79 -0.76
C TRP A 124 16.60 10.12 -1.96
N TYR A 125 16.78 11.29 -2.58
CA TYR A 125 16.00 11.66 -3.76
C TYR A 125 16.34 10.82 -4.98
N SER A 126 17.59 10.37 -5.11
CA SER A 126 18.00 9.43 -6.16
C SER A 126 17.32 8.06 -5.95
N LEU A 127 17.29 7.58 -4.71
CA LEU A 127 16.63 6.36 -4.29
C LEU A 127 15.12 6.41 -4.56
N THR A 128 14.41 7.43 -4.06
CA THR A 128 12.95 7.54 -4.23
C THR A 128 12.54 7.70 -5.69
N LYS A 129 13.32 8.42 -6.51
CA LYS A 129 13.10 8.51 -7.97
C LYS A 129 13.27 7.17 -8.67
N THR A 130 14.27 6.38 -8.27
CA THR A 130 14.49 5.04 -8.84
C THR A 130 13.37 4.09 -8.43
N LEU A 131 12.97 4.10 -7.16
CA LEU A 131 11.86 3.30 -6.64
C LEU A 131 10.52 3.69 -7.27
N SER A 132 10.31 4.98 -7.59
CA SER A 132 9.12 5.47 -8.29
C SER A 132 8.89 4.73 -9.62
N GLY A 133 9.94 4.65 -10.44
CA GLY A 133 9.88 3.94 -11.72
C GLY A 133 9.74 2.42 -11.56
N PHE A 134 10.30 1.85 -10.50
CA PHE A 134 10.24 0.41 -10.25
C PHE A 134 8.85 -0.03 -9.76
N PHE A 135 8.27 0.68 -8.79
CA PHE A 135 7.00 0.33 -8.17
C PHE A 135 5.77 0.93 -8.86
N CYS A 136 5.96 1.72 -9.93
CA CYS A 136 4.88 2.49 -10.58
C CYS A 136 4.11 3.34 -9.56
N ALA A 137 4.84 4.01 -8.68
CA ALA A 137 4.28 4.86 -7.63
C ALA A 137 4.86 6.26 -7.73
N SER A 138 4.11 7.28 -7.33
CA SER A 138 4.49 8.70 -7.45
C SER A 138 5.56 9.17 -6.45
N LEU A 139 6.48 8.29 -6.05
CA LEU A 139 7.60 8.56 -5.12
C LEU A 139 8.57 9.64 -5.65
N ASN A 140 8.53 9.93 -6.95
CA ASN A 140 9.30 11.00 -7.58
C ASN A 140 8.91 12.41 -7.09
N PHE A 141 7.72 12.58 -6.51
CA PHE A 141 7.30 13.84 -5.90
C PHE A 141 7.86 14.05 -4.48
N ILE A 142 8.58 13.08 -3.91
CA ILE A 142 9.22 13.24 -2.60
C ILE A 142 10.34 14.27 -2.73
N ASP A 143 10.16 15.40 -2.04
CA ASP A 143 11.10 16.50 -1.94
C ASP A 143 11.27 16.93 -0.47
N ASP A 144 11.89 18.08 -0.24
CA ASP A 144 12.07 18.66 1.11
C ASP A 144 10.74 19.00 1.81
N SER A 145 9.66 19.29 1.05
CA SER A 145 8.35 19.66 1.60
C SER A 145 7.58 18.48 2.19
N ILE A 146 7.99 17.25 1.86
CA ILE A 146 7.41 15.98 2.33
C ILE A 146 8.41 15.22 3.22
N THR A 147 9.71 15.31 2.94
CA THR A 147 10.73 14.53 3.65
C THR A 147 10.91 14.99 5.09
N THR A 148 10.93 14.03 6.01
CA THR A 148 11.15 14.26 7.44
C THR A 148 12.26 13.39 8.02
N THR A 149 12.84 13.83 9.13
CA THR A 149 13.88 13.12 9.90
C THR A 149 13.38 12.85 11.32
N PRO A 150 13.02 11.60 11.67
CA PRO A 150 12.57 11.26 13.03
C PRO A 150 13.57 11.52 14.12
N LYS A 151 13.09 12.09 15.24
CA LYS A 151 13.89 12.29 16.46
C LYS A 151 13.76 11.07 17.36
N HIS A 152 12.54 10.68 17.69
CA HIS A 152 12.27 9.40 18.36
C HIS A 152 12.27 8.29 17.31
N ILE A 153 13.16 7.32 17.49
CA ILE A 153 13.38 6.24 16.52
C ILE A 153 12.12 5.38 16.44
N ILE A 154 11.76 5.04 15.21
CA ILE A 154 10.74 4.05 14.86
C ILE A 154 11.52 2.74 14.64
N GLY A 155 11.55 1.85 15.63
CA GLY A 155 12.26 0.57 15.51
C GLY A 155 13.73 0.57 15.92
N ASP A 156 14.39 -0.57 15.72
CA ASP A 156 15.85 -0.71 15.84
C ASP A 156 16.48 -0.17 14.55
N ALA A 157 16.91 1.09 14.56
CA ALA A 157 17.64 1.64 13.42
C ALA A 157 19.00 0.97 13.29
N SER A 158 19.40 0.63 12.06
CA SER A 158 20.71 0.08 11.75
C SER A 158 21.81 0.92 12.38
N THR A 159 22.76 0.24 12.99
CA THR A 159 24.00 0.82 13.52
C THR A 159 25.18 0.55 12.60
N VAL A 160 24.93 -0.15 11.49
CA VAL A 160 25.95 -0.61 10.55
C VAL A 160 26.44 0.56 9.71
N THR A 161 27.71 0.89 9.88
CA THR A 161 28.43 1.85 9.04
C THR A 161 29.57 1.13 8.33
N MET A 162 29.69 1.33 7.01
CA MET A 162 30.77 0.73 6.22
C MET A 162 32.01 1.63 6.20
N ASP A 163 31.82 2.95 6.18
CA ASP A 163 32.90 3.93 6.32
C ASP A 163 32.76 4.65 7.67
N SER A 164 33.80 4.56 8.50
CA SER A 164 33.86 5.21 9.82
C SER A 164 33.80 6.73 9.78
N ARG A 165 33.96 7.35 8.60
CA ARG A 165 33.82 8.80 8.40
C ARG A 165 32.37 9.22 8.14
N ASN A 166 31.49 8.29 7.81
CA ASN A 166 30.10 8.58 7.50
C ASN A 166 29.22 8.53 8.75
N SER A 167 28.04 9.10 8.63
CA SER A 167 26.97 9.03 9.62
C SER A 167 25.70 8.49 8.98
N LEU A 168 24.83 7.92 9.82
CA LEU A 168 23.56 7.37 9.39
C LEU A 168 22.45 8.42 9.54
N PHE A 169 21.66 8.60 8.49
CA PHE A 169 20.56 9.56 8.44
C PHE A 169 19.25 8.84 8.12
N LEU A 170 18.33 8.82 9.08
CA LEU A 170 16.97 8.32 8.88
C LEU A 170 16.12 9.37 8.18
N LEU A 171 15.65 9.03 6.98
CA LEU A 171 14.78 9.87 6.15
C LEU A 171 13.48 9.14 5.88
N LYS A 172 12.36 9.86 6.00
CA LYS A 172 11.01 9.32 5.87
C LYS A 172 10.13 10.24 5.06
N ALA A 173 9.26 9.66 4.23
CA ALA A 173 8.19 10.36 3.53
C ALA A 173 6.93 9.48 3.46
N ALA A 174 5.77 10.13 3.37
CA ALA A 174 4.49 9.47 3.14
C ALA A 174 3.72 10.22 2.04
N LEU A 175 2.97 9.46 1.25
CA LEU A 175 2.14 9.94 0.14
C LEU A 175 0.74 9.32 0.32
N PRO A 176 -0.12 9.90 1.17
CA PRO A 176 -1.42 9.33 1.49
C PRO A 176 -2.42 9.43 0.34
N SER A 177 -2.16 10.31 -0.64
CA SER A 177 -2.99 10.47 -1.85
C SER A 177 -2.61 9.48 -2.96
N GLU A 178 -1.58 8.66 -2.77
CA GLU A 178 -1.14 7.72 -3.79
C GLU A 178 -2.15 6.56 -3.90
N PRO A 179 -2.79 6.36 -5.07
CA PRO A 179 -3.67 5.21 -5.27
C PRO A 179 -2.85 3.94 -5.37
N ILE A 180 -3.38 2.84 -4.83
CA ILE A 180 -2.78 1.51 -5.00
C ILE A 180 -3.48 0.83 -6.17
N CYS A 181 -2.69 0.46 -7.17
CA CYS A 181 -3.13 -0.10 -8.44
C CYS A 181 -2.63 -1.54 -8.62
N THR A 182 -3.26 -2.27 -9.53
CA THR A 182 -2.89 -3.66 -9.86
C THR A 182 -1.43 -3.81 -10.30
N GLU A 183 -0.91 -2.74 -10.88
CA GLU A 183 0.44 -2.58 -11.39
C GLU A 183 1.48 -2.55 -10.27
N ASN A 184 1.12 -2.14 -9.05
CA ASN A 184 2.06 -2.12 -7.92
C ASN A 184 2.41 -3.53 -7.42
N LEU A 185 1.54 -4.54 -7.62
CA LEU A 185 1.83 -5.93 -7.24
C LEU A 185 2.86 -6.60 -8.16
N THR A 186 2.93 -6.18 -9.42
CA THR A 186 3.84 -6.81 -10.40
C THR A 186 5.33 -6.66 -10.01
N PRO A 187 5.80 -5.49 -9.55
CA PRO A 187 7.13 -5.29 -8.99
C PRO A 187 7.44 -6.19 -7.78
N PHE A 188 6.51 -6.34 -6.84
CA PHE A 188 6.64 -7.25 -5.69
C PHE A 188 6.93 -8.68 -6.17
N LEU A 189 6.06 -9.21 -7.04
CA LEU A 189 6.27 -10.53 -7.63
C LEU A 189 7.59 -10.64 -8.39
N LYS A 190 8.06 -9.59 -9.08
CA LYS A 190 9.34 -9.60 -9.80
C LYS A 190 10.57 -9.64 -8.88
N LEU A 191 10.46 -9.22 -7.62
CA LEU A 191 11.53 -9.33 -6.64
C LEU A 191 11.71 -10.78 -6.15
N LEU A 192 10.63 -11.56 -6.17
CA LEU A 192 10.65 -12.98 -5.80
C LEU A 192 11.37 -13.83 -6.86
N PRO A 193 12.15 -14.85 -6.46
CA PRO A 193 12.80 -15.78 -7.39
C PRO A 193 11.84 -16.50 -8.33
N THR A 194 10.66 -16.89 -7.82
CA THR A 194 9.62 -17.63 -8.54
C THR A 194 8.82 -16.75 -9.50
N ARG A 195 8.89 -15.42 -9.34
CA ARG A 195 8.14 -14.43 -10.14
C ARG A 195 6.63 -14.67 -10.18
N GLY A 196 6.05 -15.17 -9.09
CA GLY A 196 4.62 -15.48 -8.99
C GLY A 196 4.17 -16.71 -9.80
N LYS A 197 5.11 -17.57 -10.23
CA LYS A 197 4.80 -18.74 -11.08
C LYS A 197 4.67 -20.06 -10.33
N ALA A 198 5.27 -20.17 -9.15
CA ALA A 198 5.33 -21.38 -8.32
C ALA A 198 5.26 -20.99 -6.83
N GLY A 199 4.97 -21.96 -5.97
CA GLY A 199 4.87 -21.72 -4.54
C GLY A 199 3.63 -20.91 -4.15
N VAL A 200 3.54 -20.44 -2.91
CA VAL A 200 2.39 -19.64 -2.43
C VAL A 200 2.22 -18.32 -3.18
N SER A 201 3.32 -17.78 -3.73
CA SER A 201 3.29 -16.59 -4.60
C SER A 201 2.40 -16.78 -5.84
N SER A 202 2.14 -18.03 -6.24
CA SER A 202 1.28 -18.33 -7.38
C SER A 202 -0.19 -17.99 -7.14
N LEU A 203 -0.60 -17.64 -5.92
CA LEU A 203 -1.96 -17.20 -5.58
C LEU A 203 -2.17 -15.68 -5.80
N LEU A 204 -1.12 -14.87 -5.69
CA LEU A 204 -1.17 -13.39 -5.62
C LEU A 204 -1.59 -12.72 -6.94
N ASP A 205 -2.89 -12.46 -7.10
CA ASP A 205 -3.48 -11.85 -8.31
C ASP A 205 -3.92 -10.42 -7.99
N GLY A 206 -3.59 -9.45 -8.86
CA GLY A 206 -3.89 -8.05 -8.61
C GLY A 206 -5.40 -7.79 -8.46
N HIS A 207 -6.23 -8.39 -9.31
CA HIS A 207 -7.68 -8.15 -9.26
C HIS A 207 -8.33 -8.78 -8.03
N LYS A 208 -7.77 -9.87 -7.50
CA LYS A 208 -8.26 -10.52 -6.28
C LYS A 208 -7.74 -9.83 -5.02
N LEU A 209 -6.46 -9.51 -4.98
CA LEU A 209 -5.81 -8.87 -3.83
C LEU A 209 -6.40 -7.48 -3.57
N PHE A 210 -6.54 -6.66 -4.61
CA PHE A 210 -7.02 -5.28 -4.46
C PHE A 210 -8.56 -5.16 -4.37
N ASP A 211 -9.29 -6.28 -4.47
CA ASP A 211 -10.73 -6.34 -4.17
C ASP A 211 -11.03 -6.61 -2.68
N SER A 212 -9.98 -6.80 -1.87
CA SER A 212 -10.06 -6.99 -0.43
C SER A 212 -10.60 -5.75 0.29
N LEU A 213 -11.12 -5.94 1.51
CA LEU A 213 -11.59 -4.84 2.36
C LEU A 213 -10.43 -3.99 2.90
N TRP A 214 -9.29 -4.64 3.10
CA TRP A 214 -8.03 -4.04 3.52
C TRP A 214 -6.89 -4.88 2.95
N HIS A 215 -5.83 -4.22 2.50
CA HIS A 215 -4.58 -4.87 2.15
C HIS A 215 -3.39 -3.99 2.51
N ALA A 216 -2.30 -4.65 2.86
CA ALA A 216 -1.00 -4.04 3.09
C ALA A 216 0.08 -4.87 2.38
N MET A 217 0.97 -4.20 1.67
CA MET A 217 2.15 -4.80 1.06
C MET A 217 3.38 -4.08 1.60
N SER A 218 4.40 -4.84 1.98
CA SER A 218 5.60 -4.32 2.63
C SER A 218 6.86 -4.93 2.04
N ILE A 219 7.90 -4.12 1.95
CA ILE A 219 9.26 -4.58 1.68
C ILE A 219 10.14 -3.98 2.76
N ASP A 220 10.92 -4.83 3.41
CA ASP A 220 11.95 -4.46 4.36
C ASP A 220 13.26 -5.02 3.86
N VAL A 221 14.27 -4.18 3.68
CA VAL A 221 15.62 -4.61 3.34
C VAL A 221 16.57 -4.04 4.37
N ASN A 222 17.31 -4.93 5.03
CA ASN A 222 18.30 -4.58 6.04
C ASN A 222 19.68 -5.10 5.61
N THR A 223 20.71 -4.29 5.84
CA THR A 223 22.10 -4.71 5.67
C THR A 223 22.59 -5.34 6.96
N VAL A 224 22.87 -6.64 6.94
CA VAL A 224 23.36 -7.41 8.10
C VAL A 224 24.83 -7.71 7.89
N CYS A 225 25.68 -7.29 8.84
CA CYS A 225 27.11 -7.54 8.81
C CYS A 225 27.52 -8.54 9.86
N THR A 226 28.28 -9.54 9.44
CA THR A 226 28.90 -10.56 10.30
C THR A 226 30.42 -10.53 10.14
N GLU A 227 31.17 -11.29 10.94
CA GLU A 227 32.63 -11.40 10.83
C GLU A 227 33.11 -11.88 9.44
N VAL A 228 32.25 -12.61 8.72
CA VAL A 228 32.57 -13.20 7.40
C VAL A 228 32.26 -12.23 6.25
N GLY A 229 31.50 -11.18 6.52
CA GLY A 229 31.05 -10.20 5.53
C GLY A 229 29.62 -9.77 5.76
N CYS A 230 29.14 -8.91 4.87
CA CYS A 230 27.81 -8.30 4.97
C CYS A 230 26.90 -8.83 3.87
N TYR A 231 25.62 -8.98 4.16
CA TYR A 231 24.61 -9.41 3.19
C TYR A 231 23.32 -8.60 3.37
N LEU A 232 22.43 -8.67 2.40
CA LEU A 232 21.10 -8.06 2.45
C LEU A 232 20.09 -9.12 2.87
N ASP A 233 19.34 -8.82 3.92
CA ASP A 233 18.15 -9.56 4.32
C ASP A 233 16.91 -8.80 3.85
N MET A 234 16.06 -9.45 3.05
CA MET A 234 14.81 -8.88 2.57
C MET A 234 13.63 -9.70 3.03
N GLN A 235 12.67 -9.01 3.64
CA GLN A 235 11.37 -9.55 4.00
C GLN A 235 10.30 -8.83 3.20
N GLU A 236 9.58 -9.57 2.38
CA GLU A 236 8.42 -9.09 1.64
C GLU A 236 7.17 -9.68 2.27
N THR A 237 6.20 -8.83 2.65
CA THR A 237 4.93 -9.30 3.20
C THR A 237 3.74 -8.72 2.44
N ILE A 238 2.71 -9.54 2.23
CA ILE A 238 1.47 -9.13 1.60
C ILE A 238 0.33 -9.67 2.44
N SER A 239 -0.39 -8.79 3.12
CA SER A 239 -1.56 -9.14 3.93
C SER A 239 -2.83 -8.58 3.33
N ALA A 240 -3.93 -9.33 3.39
CA ALA A 240 -5.23 -8.89 2.92
C ALA A 240 -6.38 -9.51 3.73
N VAL A 241 -7.42 -8.72 3.97
CA VAL A 241 -8.70 -9.16 4.55
C VAL A 241 -9.73 -9.29 3.44
N ILE A 242 -10.08 -10.53 3.12
CA ILE A 242 -10.92 -10.86 1.97
C ILE A 242 -12.33 -11.18 2.46
N ASP A 243 -13.33 -10.66 1.74
CA ASP A 243 -14.73 -11.03 1.93
C ASP A 243 -15.04 -12.27 1.07
N VAL A 244 -15.34 -13.37 1.74
CA VAL A 244 -15.55 -14.68 1.09
C VAL A 244 -16.83 -14.67 0.26
N ASN A 245 -17.92 -14.10 0.78
CA ASN A 245 -19.20 -14.05 0.08
C ASN A 245 -19.10 -13.21 -1.19
N ARG A 246 -18.40 -12.07 -1.13
CA ARG A 246 -18.10 -11.25 -2.31
C ARG A 246 -17.30 -12.03 -3.35
N SER A 247 -16.33 -12.83 -2.92
CA SER A 247 -15.49 -13.64 -3.80
C SER A 247 -16.29 -14.75 -4.50
N ILE A 248 -17.12 -15.48 -3.75
CA ILE A 248 -18.04 -16.50 -4.28
C ILE A 248 -19.02 -15.88 -5.27
N ARG A 249 -19.66 -14.76 -4.91
CA ARG A 249 -20.60 -14.05 -5.78
C ARG A 249 -19.94 -13.65 -7.10
N LYS A 250 -18.73 -13.07 -7.05
CA LYS A 250 -18.03 -12.67 -8.27
C LYS A 250 -17.71 -13.83 -9.20
N GLN A 251 -17.42 -15.00 -8.65
CA GLN A 251 -17.17 -16.21 -9.43
C GLN A 251 -18.46 -16.74 -10.08
N LYS A 252 -19.60 -16.67 -9.39
CA LYS A 252 -20.90 -17.15 -9.89
C LYS A 252 -21.60 -16.18 -10.85
N GLU A 253 -21.62 -14.88 -10.51
CA GLU A 253 -22.47 -13.87 -11.16
C GLU A 253 -21.70 -12.84 -12.00
N GLY A 254 -20.37 -12.80 -11.86
CA GLY A 254 -19.48 -11.84 -12.50
C GLY A 254 -19.10 -10.64 -11.61
N GLY A 255 -18.28 -9.74 -12.15
CA GLY A 255 -17.72 -8.61 -11.39
C GLY A 255 -18.71 -7.50 -11.02
N VAL A 256 -19.79 -7.36 -11.78
CA VAL A 256 -20.81 -6.32 -11.57
C VAL A 256 -21.87 -6.83 -10.59
N PRO A 257 -22.09 -6.16 -9.45
CA PRO A 257 -23.12 -6.55 -8.51
C PRO A 257 -24.50 -6.50 -9.18
N LYS A 258 -25.22 -7.63 -9.17
CA LYS A 258 -26.60 -7.71 -9.60
C LYS A 258 -27.51 -7.70 -8.37
N PRO A 259 -28.69 -7.10 -8.44
CA PRO A 259 -29.66 -7.23 -7.35
C PRO A 259 -30.01 -8.71 -7.17
N THR A 260 -29.97 -9.19 -5.93
CA THR A 260 -30.38 -10.55 -5.59
C THR A 260 -31.83 -10.76 -6.01
N PRO A 261 -32.15 -11.82 -6.78
CA PRO A 261 -33.52 -12.16 -7.13
C PRO A 261 -34.38 -12.31 -5.86
N GLY A 262 -35.67 -11.97 -5.96
CA GLY A 262 -36.59 -12.01 -4.81
C GLY A 262 -36.67 -13.38 -4.13
N GLU A 263 -36.50 -14.45 -4.90
CA GLU A 263 -36.53 -15.85 -4.43
C GLU A 263 -35.31 -16.21 -3.57
N ASP A 264 -34.17 -15.55 -3.80
CA ASP A 264 -32.91 -15.77 -3.08
C ASP A 264 -32.73 -14.79 -1.92
N LEU A 265 -33.70 -13.88 -1.69
CA LEU A 265 -33.65 -12.95 -0.57
C LEU A 265 -33.81 -13.69 0.76
N ARG A 266 -32.83 -13.46 1.64
CA ARG A 266 -32.80 -14.06 2.97
C ARG A 266 -33.64 -13.22 3.94
N CYS A 267 -34.88 -13.67 4.14
CA CYS A 267 -35.85 -12.97 4.99
C CYS A 267 -36.01 -13.63 6.36
N ASP A 268 -36.06 -12.81 7.40
CA ASP A 268 -36.43 -13.22 8.76
C ASP A 268 -37.94 -13.50 8.83
N SER A 269 -38.28 -14.80 8.86
CA SER A 269 -39.66 -15.28 8.91
C SER A 269 -40.37 -15.02 10.24
N THR A 270 -39.65 -14.56 11.27
CA THR A 270 -40.27 -14.15 12.55
C THR A 270 -40.93 -12.78 12.48
N LYS A 271 -40.58 -11.98 11.47
CA LYS A 271 -41.14 -10.65 11.22
C LYS A 271 -42.14 -10.69 10.07
N LYS A 272 -42.82 -9.57 9.82
CA LYS A 272 -43.75 -9.46 8.69
C LYS A 272 -43.01 -9.76 7.38
N HIS A 273 -43.44 -10.82 6.71
CA HIS A 273 -42.88 -11.27 5.43
C HIS A 273 -44.01 -11.36 4.40
N ASP A 274 -43.96 -10.54 3.36
CA ASP A 274 -44.88 -10.54 2.22
C ASP A 274 -44.11 -10.23 0.92
N VAL A 275 -44.81 -10.21 -0.22
CA VAL A 275 -44.21 -9.97 -1.56
C VAL A 275 -43.48 -8.61 -1.64
N TRP A 276 -43.82 -7.66 -0.76
CA TRP A 276 -43.25 -6.31 -0.75
C TRP A 276 -42.28 -6.09 0.43
N THR A 277 -42.28 -6.97 1.42
CA THR A 277 -41.62 -6.79 2.70
C THR A 277 -40.79 -8.01 3.04
N CYS A 278 -39.47 -7.84 3.02
CA CYS A 278 -38.50 -8.83 3.48
C CYS A 278 -37.57 -8.14 4.48
N PHE A 279 -37.71 -8.46 5.76
CA PHE A 279 -36.71 -8.04 6.75
C PHE A 279 -35.49 -8.96 6.61
N PRO A 280 -34.27 -8.42 6.46
CA PRO A 280 -33.09 -9.25 6.25
C PRO A 280 -32.83 -10.14 7.47
N SER A 281 -32.60 -11.44 7.24
CA SER A 281 -32.06 -12.34 8.26
C SER A 281 -30.56 -12.14 8.42
N GLY A 282 -29.98 -12.67 9.50
CA GLY A 282 -28.53 -12.60 9.75
C GLY A 282 -27.71 -13.35 8.69
N GLU A 283 -26.41 -13.09 8.62
CA GLU A 283 -25.50 -13.79 7.70
C GLU A 283 -25.53 -15.32 7.88
N ASP A 284 -25.18 -16.08 6.83
CA ASP A 284 -25.12 -17.54 6.91
C ASP A 284 -23.98 -17.90 7.84
N LYS A 285 -24.25 -18.82 8.76
CA LYS A 285 -23.26 -19.30 9.72
C LYS A 285 -22.37 -20.39 9.14
N GLU A 286 -22.92 -21.16 8.22
CA GLU A 286 -22.22 -22.22 7.50
C GLU A 286 -21.62 -21.65 6.22
N ILE A 287 -20.33 -21.92 5.99
CA ILE A 287 -19.65 -21.49 4.78
C ILE A 287 -18.53 -22.46 4.41
N ASP A 288 -18.50 -22.80 3.12
CA ASP A 288 -17.47 -23.63 2.51
C ASP A 288 -16.75 -22.84 1.41
N TYR A 289 -15.42 -22.80 1.46
CA TYR A 289 -14.61 -22.14 0.44
C TYR A 289 -13.21 -22.75 0.36
N SER A 290 -12.57 -22.59 -0.79
CA SER A 290 -11.18 -22.99 -1.01
C SER A 290 -10.29 -21.80 -1.35
N LEU A 291 -8.98 -22.01 -1.42
CA LEU A 291 -8.06 -20.99 -1.93
C LEU A 291 -8.37 -20.65 -3.39
N SER A 292 -8.76 -21.64 -4.20
CA SER A 292 -9.20 -21.39 -5.57
C SER A 292 -10.46 -20.54 -5.66
N THR A 293 -11.39 -20.63 -4.70
CA THR A 293 -12.57 -19.74 -4.62
C THR A 293 -12.17 -18.30 -4.33
N ILE A 294 -11.26 -18.08 -3.38
CA ILE A 294 -10.85 -16.74 -2.93
C ILE A 294 -9.91 -16.09 -3.95
N PHE A 295 -8.84 -16.79 -4.35
CA PHE A 295 -7.78 -16.27 -5.22
C PHE A 295 -7.99 -16.58 -6.71
N GLY A 296 -9.00 -17.37 -7.08
CA GLY A 296 -9.25 -17.78 -8.46
C GLY A 296 -8.31 -18.87 -8.98
N ARG A 297 -7.40 -19.39 -8.15
CA ARG A 297 -6.38 -20.38 -8.52
C ARG A 297 -5.86 -21.13 -7.29
N SER A 298 -5.31 -22.32 -7.53
CA SER A 298 -4.60 -23.14 -6.54
C SER A 298 -3.10 -22.83 -6.50
N ILE A 299 -2.43 -23.35 -5.48
CA ILE A 299 -0.98 -23.23 -5.30
C ILE A 299 -0.28 -24.15 -6.31
N LYS A 300 0.74 -23.65 -6.99
CA LYS A 300 1.50 -24.40 -8.00
C LYS A 300 2.77 -25.00 -7.42
N GLY A 301 2.65 -26.15 -6.76
CA GLY A 301 3.76 -26.89 -6.16
C GLY A 301 4.61 -26.08 -5.16
N PRO A 302 5.77 -26.60 -4.74
CA PRO A 302 6.75 -25.82 -3.97
C PRO A 302 7.40 -24.72 -4.82
N ALA A 303 8.01 -23.73 -4.15
CA ALA A 303 8.79 -22.68 -4.82
C ALA A 303 9.94 -23.24 -5.67
N PHE A 304 10.65 -24.24 -5.13
CA PHE A 304 11.73 -24.95 -5.82
C PHE A 304 11.52 -26.46 -5.75
N VAL A 305 11.76 -27.14 -6.88
CA VAL A 305 11.64 -28.60 -6.94
C VAL A 305 12.75 -29.25 -6.12
N GLY A 306 12.38 -30.14 -5.20
CA GLY A 306 13.31 -30.83 -4.31
C GLY A 306 13.62 -30.09 -3.00
N ASP A 307 13.05 -28.91 -2.81
CA ASP A 307 13.00 -28.23 -1.52
C ASP A 307 11.77 -28.70 -0.74
N ASN A 308 11.99 -29.32 0.42
CA ASN A 308 10.92 -29.88 1.23
C ASN A 308 10.47 -28.94 2.36
N GLU A 309 11.18 -27.84 2.61
CA GLU A 309 10.95 -26.97 3.75
C GLU A 309 10.57 -25.55 3.32
N GLY A 310 11.01 -25.10 2.14
CA GLY A 310 10.89 -23.71 1.71
C GLY A 310 9.47 -23.17 1.52
N THR A 311 8.45 -24.02 1.28
CA THR A 311 7.05 -23.58 1.10
C THR A 311 6.16 -24.09 2.24
N LEU A 312 5.77 -23.18 3.15
CA LEU A 312 4.94 -23.48 4.34
C LEU A 312 3.53 -22.87 4.25
N ILE A 313 2.51 -23.64 4.63
CA ILE A 313 1.15 -23.13 4.85
C ILE A 313 0.81 -23.27 6.33
N VAL A 314 0.34 -22.19 6.94
CA VAL A 314 -0.10 -22.12 8.34
C VAL A 314 -1.56 -21.68 8.38
N LEU A 315 -2.44 -22.48 8.97
CA LEU A 315 -3.84 -22.12 9.20
C LEU A 315 -4.12 -22.00 10.70
N ASN A 316 -4.66 -20.86 11.12
CA ASN A 316 -5.09 -20.60 12.49
C ASN A 316 -6.62 -20.61 12.55
N VAL A 317 -7.19 -21.76 12.91
CA VAL A 317 -8.64 -22.01 12.86
C VAL A 317 -9.19 -22.44 14.22
N HIS A 318 -10.45 -22.11 14.50
CA HIS A 318 -11.09 -22.60 15.72
C HIS A 318 -11.35 -24.12 15.60
N PRO A 319 -10.88 -24.95 16.56
CA PRO A 319 -10.83 -26.40 16.41
C PRO A 319 -12.21 -27.06 16.24
N GLU A 320 -13.25 -26.50 16.84
CA GLU A 320 -14.59 -27.11 16.83
C GLU A 320 -15.41 -26.74 15.59
N SER A 321 -15.14 -25.58 14.99
CA SER A 321 -16.00 -24.99 13.96
C SER A 321 -15.47 -25.20 12.55
N TRP A 322 -14.19 -25.52 12.39
CA TRP A 322 -13.51 -25.60 11.10
C TRP A 322 -12.96 -26.99 10.80
N LYS A 323 -13.18 -27.44 9.57
CA LYS A 323 -12.54 -28.62 8.97
C LYS A 323 -11.68 -28.16 7.80
N VAL A 324 -10.46 -28.65 7.72
CA VAL A 324 -9.49 -28.26 6.69
C VAL A 324 -9.06 -29.51 5.91
N GLU A 325 -9.16 -29.46 4.59
CA GLU A 325 -8.76 -30.54 3.69
C GLU A 325 -7.77 -30.02 2.65
N PHE A 326 -6.63 -30.66 2.54
CA PHE A 326 -5.62 -30.40 1.51
C PHE A 326 -5.85 -31.36 0.34
N VAL A 327 -6.01 -30.79 -0.84
CA VAL A 327 -6.20 -31.52 -2.09
C VAL A 327 -5.01 -31.25 -2.99
N GLU A 328 -4.30 -32.29 -3.41
CA GLU A 328 -3.19 -32.18 -4.36
C GLU A 328 -3.61 -32.85 -5.67
N GLY A 329 -3.64 -32.09 -6.76
CA GLY A 329 -4.22 -32.49 -8.04
C GLY A 329 -5.74 -32.67 -7.93
N GLN A 330 -6.17 -33.92 -7.78
CA GLN A 330 -7.59 -34.29 -7.60
C GLN A 330 -7.82 -35.20 -6.39
N MET A 331 -6.76 -35.47 -5.61
CA MET A 331 -6.81 -36.42 -4.51
C MET A 331 -6.69 -35.67 -3.17
N PRO A 332 -7.55 -35.98 -2.19
CA PRO A 332 -7.39 -35.46 -0.85
C PRO A 332 -6.20 -36.14 -0.18
N VAL A 333 -5.22 -35.35 0.26
CA VAL A 333 -3.96 -35.87 0.83
C VAL A 333 -3.96 -35.78 2.35
N ALA A 334 -4.60 -34.75 2.92
CA ALA A 334 -4.68 -34.61 4.37
C ALA A 334 -5.98 -33.95 4.79
N ARG A 335 -6.51 -34.39 5.93
CA ARG A 335 -7.69 -33.82 6.59
C ARG A 335 -7.36 -33.53 8.03
N TYR A 336 -7.63 -32.29 8.44
CA TYR A 336 -7.41 -31.81 9.78
C TYR A 336 -8.73 -31.34 10.37
N SER A 337 -8.95 -31.67 11.63
CA SER A 337 -10.08 -31.19 12.43
C SER A 337 -9.63 -31.12 13.89
N LYS A 338 -10.25 -30.25 14.69
CA LYS A 338 -9.97 -30.14 16.12
C LYS A 338 -8.54 -29.71 16.47
N GLN A 339 -7.93 -28.85 15.67
CA GLN A 339 -6.62 -28.26 15.92
C GLN A 339 -6.70 -26.73 15.78
N TRP A 340 -5.95 -26.01 16.62
CA TRP A 340 -5.86 -24.55 16.59
C TRP A 340 -4.99 -24.04 15.46
N THR A 341 -3.84 -24.70 15.26
CA THR A 341 -2.84 -24.33 14.25
C THR A 341 -2.49 -25.57 13.44
N ILE A 342 -2.57 -25.45 12.12
CA ILE A 342 -2.24 -26.50 11.16
C ILE A 342 -1.08 -25.99 10.31
N GLU A 343 0.04 -26.68 10.36
CA GLU A 343 1.25 -26.38 9.59
C GLU A 343 1.52 -27.51 8.61
N ARG A 344 1.73 -27.17 7.34
CA ARG A 344 2.06 -28.14 6.30
C ARG A 344 3.01 -27.55 5.27
N HIS A 345 4.11 -28.25 5.02
CA HIS A 345 5.00 -27.96 3.91
C HIS A 345 4.47 -28.58 2.62
N ILE A 346 4.55 -27.85 1.51
CA ILE A 346 4.20 -28.35 0.18
C ILE A 346 5.45 -28.99 -0.41
N THR A 347 5.38 -30.28 -0.71
CA THR A 347 6.50 -31.03 -1.33
C THR A 347 6.14 -31.60 -2.70
N SER A 348 4.84 -31.78 -2.97
CA SER A 348 4.33 -32.28 -4.24
C SER A 348 4.35 -31.21 -5.32
N THR A 349 4.69 -31.60 -6.54
CA THR A 349 4.66 -30.70 -7.72
C THR A 349 3.26 -30.53 -8.31
N GLU A 350 2.30 -31.35 -7.87
CA GLU A 350 0.90 -31.22 -8.26
C GLU A 350 0.27 -29.94 -7.67
N PRO A 351 -0.71 -29.33 -8.35
CA PRO A 351 -1.40 -28.16 -7.81
C PRO A 351 -2.08 -28.48 -6.48
N CYS A 352 -1.82 -27.67 -5.45
CA CYS A 352 -2.39 -27.84 -4.11
C CYS A 352 -3.49 -26.81 -3.85
N ASP A 353 -4.67 -27.27 -3.45
CA ASP A 353 -5.77 -26.44 -2.98
C ASP A 353 -6.11 -26.79 -1.52
N VAL A 354 -6.60 -25.80 -0.78
CA VAL A 354 -6.98 -25.97 0.63
C VAL A 354 -8.45 -25.63 0.74
N LEU A 355 -9.25 -26.62 1.11
CA LEU A 355 -10.68 -26.50 1.35
C LEU A 355 -10.93 -26.26 2.84
N LEU A 356 -11.64 -25.18 3.15
CA LEU A 356 -12.08 -24.83 4.49
C LEU A 356 -13.60 -24.93 4.56
N SER A 357 -14.07 -25.77 5.47
CA SER A 357 -15.50 -25.97 5.74
C SER A 357 -15.84 -25.57 7.16
N CYS A 358 -16.81 -24.68 7.31
CA CYS A 358 -17.23 -24.13 8.59
C CYS A 358 -18.70 -24.39 8.90
N SER A 359 -18.99 -24.88 10.10
CA SER A 359 -20.36 -25.04 10.59
C SER A 359 -20.91 -23.79 11.32
N ASP A 360 -20.03 -23.00 11.96
CA ASP A 360 -20.42 -21.74 12.59
C ASP A 360 -19.28 -20.72 12.54
N ASN A 361 -19.41 -19.75 11.63
CA ASN A 361 -18.45 -18.67 11.40
C ASN A 361 -18.48 -17.57 12.48
N SER A 362 -19.42 -17.62 13.43
CA SER A 362 -19.45 -16.69 14.55
C SER A 362 -18.40 -17.03 15.61
N VAL A 363 -17.95 -18.29 15.63
CA VAL A 363 -16.91 -18.78 16.52
C VAL A 363 -15.58 -18.81 15.76
N THR A 364 -14.74 -17.82 16.03
CA THR A 364 -13.40 -17.69 15.43
C THR A 364 -12.31 -17.82 16.47
N SER A 365 -11.06 -17.81 16.01
CA SER A 365 -9.89 -17.71 16.88
C SER A 365 -10.00 -16.47 17.80
N PRO A 366 -9.46 -16.53 19.03
CA PRO A 366 -9.55 -15.43 19.99
C PRO A 366 -8.89 -14.18 19.41
N ILE A 367 -9.61 -13.07 19.47
CA ILE A 367 -9.14 -11.77 19.00
C ILE A 367 -8.30 -11.15 20.11
N ILE A 368 -7.06 -10.78 19.78
CA ILE A 368 -6.17 -10.07 20.69
C ILE A 368 -6.40 -8.57 20.50
N ASP A 369 -6.83 -7.88 21.55
CA ASP A 369 -7.04 -6.43 21.50
C ASP A 369 -5.70 -5.67 21.38
N PRO A 370 -5.65 -4.59 20.58
CA PRO A 370 -4.44 -3.76 20.49
C PRO A 370 -4.18 -3.06 21.84
N PRO A 371 -2.90 -2.86 22.22
CA PRO A 371 -2.55 -2.32 23.53
C PRO A 371 -3.07 -0.88 23.77
N VAL A 372 -3.10 -0.07 22.71
CA VAL A 372 -3.59 1.32 22.75
C VAL A 372 -4.51 1.56 21.56
N ARG A 373 -5.69 2.14 21.78
CA ARG A 373 -6.58 2.61 20.73
C ARG A 373 -6.42 4.11 20.53
N VAL A 374 -6.38 4.55 19.27
CA VAL A 374 -6.21 5.95 18.91
C VAL A 374 -7.26 6.38 17.90
N ALA A 375 -7.96 7.45 18.23
CA ALA A 375 -8.92 8.12 17.35
C ALA A 375 -8.40 9.52 17.01
N ARG A 376 -8.17 9.78 15.72
CA ARG A 376 -7.69 11.06 15.20
C ARG A 376 -8.74 11.67 14.28
N SER A 377 -9.02 12.96 14.44
CA SER A 377 -10.06 13.66 13.69
C SER A 377 -9.73 15.14 13.48
N LEU A 378 -10.21 15.70 12.37
CA LEU A 378 -10.24 17.13 12.13
C LEU A 378 -11.42 17.76 12.87
N THR A 379 -11.22 18.97 13.39
CA THR A 379 -12.23 19.77 14.09
C THR A 379 -12.34 21.16 13.46
N GLY A 380 -13.52 21.77 13.57
CA GLY A 380 -13.82 23.08 13.01
C GLY A 380 -14.40 23.04 11.60
N TYR A 381 -15.13 24.10 11.24
CA TYR A 381 -15.88 24.20 9.98
C TYR A 381 -15.33 25.28 9.03
N SER A 382 -14.26 25.98 9.43
CA SER A 382 -13.79 27.15 8.70
C SER A 382 -12.85 26.79 7.55
N GLN A 383 -12.78 27.67 6.55
CA GLN A 383 -11.88 27.55 5.40
C GLN A 383 -10.48 28.16 5.68
N ASP A 384 -10.34 28.96 6.74
CA ASP A 384 -9.06 29.57 7.16
C ASP A 384 -8.41 28.85 8.35
N LYS A 385 -9.22 28.28 9.24
CA LYS A 385 -8.82 27.67 10.51
C LYS A 385 -9.41 26.28 10.67
N GLY A 386 -8.69 25.42 11.36
CA GLY A 386 -9.16 24.12 11.82
C GLY A 386 -8.49 23.73 13.14
N GLY A 387 -8.75 22.52 13.57
CA GLY A 387 -8.02 21.87 14.64
C GLY A 387 -7.91 20.39 14.41
N ILE A 388 -7.02 19.74 15.14
CA ILE A 388 -6.87 18.29 15.19
C ILE A 388 -7.14 17.86 16.61
N ARG A 389 -7.91 16.79 16.75
CA ARG A 389 -8.16 16.11 18.02
C ARG A 389 -7.68 14.67 17.90
N ALA A 390 -6.76 14.29 18.76
CA ALA A 390 -6.27 12.92 18.91
C ALA A 390 -6.62 12.41 20.31
N ALA A 391 -7.39 11.33 20.39
CA ALA A 391 -7.77 10.66 21.63
C ALA A 391 -7.09 9.28 21.71
N PHE A 392 -6.46 9.00 22.84
CA PHE A 392 -5.70 7.79 23.13
C PHE A 392 -6.36 7.07 24.30
N THR A 393 -6.59 5.78 24.18
CA THR A 393 -7.16 4.94 25.24
C THR A 393 -6.26 3.73 25.46
N ASN A 394 -5.75 3.56 26.68
CA ASN A 394 -4.96 2.40 27.04
C ASN A 394 -5.90 1.23 27.36
N GLN A 395 -5.78 0.12 26.63
CA GLN A 395 -6.58 -1.09 26.85
C GLN A 395 -5.92 -2.07 27.83
N LEU A 396 -4.65 -1.83 28.17
CA LEU A 396 -3.91 -2.71 29.08
C LEU A 396 -4.19 -2.38 30.55
N ASN A 397 -4.02 -3.40 31.39
CA ASN A 397 -4.05 -3.28 32.85
C ASN A 397 -2.72 -2.74 33.44
N ARG A 398 -1.81 -2.29 32.59
CA ARG A 398 -0.51 -1.69 32.95
C ARG A 398 -0.35 -0.35 32.24
N THR A 399 0.52 0.50 32.76
CA THR A 399 0.91 1.75 32.08
C THR A 399 1.57 1.43 30.75
N SER A 400 1.12 2.09 29.69
CA SER A 400 1.64 1.91 28.33
C SER A 400 2.44 3.13 27.93
N ARG A 401 3.71 2.94 27.56
CA ARG A 401 4.57 3.99 27.00
C ARG A 401 4.53 3.92 25.48
N PHE A 402 4.23 5.03 24.83
CA PHE A 402 4.21 5.08 23.37
C PHE A 402 4.64 6.45 22.84
N VAL A 403 5.14 6.45 21.61
CA VAL A 403 5.45 7.67 20.86
C VAL A 403 4.32 7.92 19.87
N TYR A 404 3.74 9.12 19.92
CA TYR A 404 2.81 9.61 18.90
C TYR A 404 3.55 10.60 18.00
N SER A 405 3.68 10.27 16.71
CA SER A 405 4.36 11.08 15.70
C SER A 405 3.39 11.56 14.63
N GLU A 406 3.29 12.87 14.49
CA GLU A 406 2.41 13.56 13.55
C GLU A 406 3.27 14.38 12.57
N THR A 407 3.08 14.14 11.27
CA THR A 407 3.61 14.98 10.20
C THR A 407 2.45 15.67 9.50
N LEU A 408 2.54 17.00 9.36
CA LEU A 408 1.53 17.79 8.70
C LEU A 408 2.15 18.60 7.56
N PRO A 409 1.50 18.70 6.40
CA PRO A 409 1.97 19.53 5.30
C PRO A 409 2.21 20.98 5.71
N TRP A 410 3.11 21.66 5.00
CA TRP A 410 3.50 23.04 5.32
C TRP A 410 2.33 24.04 5.27
N PHE A 411 1.27 23.74 4.51
CA PHE A 411 0.07 24.57 4.44
C PHE A 411 -0.86 24.40 5.65
N MET A 412 -0.57 23.46 6.55
CA MET A 412 -1.22 23.33 7.87
C MET A 412 -0.28 23.88 8.95
N LYS A 413 -0.42 25.18 9.26
CA LYS A 413 0.39 25.84 10.28
C LYS A 413 -0.16 25.56 11.68
N LEU A 414 0.52 24.72 12.44
CA LEU A 414 0.19 24.39 13.83
C LEU A 414 0.47 25.53 14.80
N HIS A 415 -0.42 25.72 15.76
CA HIS A 415 -0.23 26.65 16.87
C HIS A 415 -0.07 25.91 18.20
N MET A 416 1.17 25.63 18.60
CA MET A 416 1.45 24.88 19.83
C MET A 416 0.92 25.54 21.10
N HIS A 417 0.78 26.87 21.13
CA HIS A 417 0.16 27.59 22.26
C HIS A 417 -1.33 27.27 22.47
N THR A 418 -1.97 26.60 21.49
CA THR A 418 -3.38 26.18 21.57
C THR A 418 -3.54 24.71 21.99
N LEU A 419 -2.44 24.03 22.32
CA LEU A 419 -2.46 22.65 22.79
C LEU A 419 -3.26 22.58 24.10
N THR A 420 -4.34 21.80 24.09
CA THR A 420 -5.09 21.44 25.28
C THR A 420 -4.99 19.95 25.51
N ILE A 421 -4.61 19.58 26.73
CA ILE A 421 -4.47 18.19 27.18
C ILE A 421 -5.59 17.91 28.17
N VAL A 422 -6.47 16.97 27.83
CA VAL A 422 -7.59 16.57 28.68
C VAL A 422 -7.52 15.07 28.90
N GLY A 423 -7.52 14.61 30.14
CA GLY A 423 -7.50 13.18 30.46
C GLY A 423 -8.58 12.80 31.46
N SER A 424 -8.74 11.50 31.68
CA SER A 424 -9.68 10.96 32.68
C SER A 424 -9.24 11.22 34.13
N GLY A 425 -7.99 11.62 34.37
CA GLY A 425 -7.42 11.95 35.69
C GLY A 425 -7.17 13.44 35.89
N SER A 426 -6.94 13.85 37.14
CA SER A 426 -6.75 15.26 37.54
C SER A 426 -5.47 15.92 36.99
N ASN A 427 -4.43 15.15 36.68
CA ASN A 427 -3.13 15.64 36.16
C ASN A 427 -2.77 14.99 34.82
N ALA A 428 -3.60 15.15 33.79
CA ALA A 428 -3.36 14.54 32.48
C ALA A 428 -2.08 15.05 31.78
N GLU A 429 -1.66 16.29 32.07
CA GLU A 429 -0.46 16.89 31.49
C GLU A 429 0.83 16.16 31.89
N SER A 430 0.89 15.58 33.10
CA SER A 430 2.09 14.85 33.55
C SER A 430 2.31 13.53 32.84
N TRP A 431 1.33 13.04 32.06
CA TRP A 431 1.47 11.82 31.25
C TRP A 431 2.24 12.08 29.95
N VAL A 432 2.44 13.34 29.56
CA VAL A 432 3.29 13.71 28.42
C VAL A 432 4.72 13.93 28.94
N VAL A 433 5.62 13.00 28.63
CA VAL A 433 6.98 12.93 29.18
C VAL A 433 7.96 13.79 28.39
N ASP A 434 7.92 13.69 27.05
CA ASP A 434 8.73 14.52 26.16
C ASP A 434 7.88 15.04 24.99
N GLN A 435 8.25 16.20 24.51
CA GLN A 435 7.63 16.90 23.41
C GLN A 435 8.72 17.36 22.44
N PHE A 436 8.55 17.02 21.17
CA PHE A 436 9.35 17.58 20.09
C PHE A 436 8.47 18.22 19.03
N TYR A 437 8.71 19.50 18.75
CA TYR A 437 8.00 20.21 17.70
C TYR A 437 9.00 20.90 16.79
N ARG A 438 8.85 20.67 15.48
CA ARG A 438 9.55 21.39 14.43
C ARG A 438 8.52 22.07 13.53
N PRO A 439 8.47 23.42 13.48
CA PRO A 439 7.49 24.13 12.68
C PRO A 439 7.75 23.95 11.17
N SER A 440 6.67 24.00 10.40
CA SER A 440 6.73 24.07 8.94
C SER A 440 7.39 25.37 8.45
N ILE A 441 7.90 25.29 7.23
CA ILE A 441 8.29 26.45 6.43
C ILE A 441 7.58 26.30 5.09
N ASP A 442 6.91 27.36 4.64
CA ASP A 442 6.09 27.35 3.43
C ASP A 442 6.87 26.77 2.24
N ARG A 443 6.29 25.77 1.58
CA ARG A 443 6.81 25.05 0.39
C ARG A 443 8.14 24.31 0.57
N THR A 444 8.76 24.35 1.73
CA THR A 444 10.11 23.79 1.92
C THR A 444 10.19 22.76 3.02
N ARG A 445 9.31 22.78 4.03
CA ARG A 445 9.38 21.81 5.12
C ARG A 445 8.02 21.59 5.79
N PRO A 446 7.63 20.33 6.06
CA PRO A 446 6.40 20.05 6.79
C PRO A 446 6.55 20.36 8.28
N SER A 447 5.41 20.47 8.99
CA SER A 447 5.39 20.53 10.45
C SER A 447 5.55 19.12 11.01
N ARG A 448 6.35 18.97 12.06
CA ARG A 448 6.55 17.69 12.75
C ARG A 448 6.28 17.85 14.23
N LEU A 449 5.49 16.95 14.79
CA LEU A 449 5.15 16.93 16.19
C LEU A 449 5.29 15.50 16.73
N GLU A 450 6.03 15.33 17.81
CA GLU A 450 6.19 14.06 18.50
C GLU A 450 5.91 14.24 20.00
N PHE A 451 5.14 13.34 20.56
CA PHE A 451 4.90 13.23 22.00
C PHE A 451 5.30 11.85 22.49
N VAL A 452 6.08 11.80 23.56
CA VAL A 452 6.30 10.59 24.35
C VAL A 452 5.26 10.58 25.46
N ILE A 453 4.39 9.59 25.48
CA ILE A 453 3.25 9.53 26.38
C ILE A 453 3.34 8.25 27.22
N GLU A 454 3.18 8.39 28.54
CA GLU A 454 3.02 7.29 29.49
C GLU A 454 1.59 7.29 30.03
N LEU A 455 0.74 6.46 29.43
CA LEU A 455 -0.70 6.45 29.70
C LEU A 455 -1.04 5.35 30.73
N PRO A 456 -1.62 5.69 31.90
CA PRO A 456 -2.01 4.70 32.91
C PRO A 456 -3.02 3.66 32.40
N ALA A 457 -3.14 2.55 33.11
CA ALA A 457 -4.07 1.47 32.79
C ALA A 457 -5.53 1.97 32.68
N GLY A 458 -6.21 1.62 31.58
CA GLY A 458 -7.61 2.03 31.33
C GLY A 458 -7.85 3.53 31.16
N ALA A 459 -6.81 4.37 31.21
CA ALA A 459 -6.95 5.82 31.11
C ALA A 459 -7.16 6.28 29.66
N THR A 460 -7.83 7.43 29.51
CA THR A 460 -7.99 8.10 28.21
C THR A 460 -7.37 9.49 28.26
N LEU A 461 -6.59 9.83 27.24
CA LEU A 461 -5.95 11.13 27.04
C LEU A 461 -6.40 11.72 25.71
N THR A 462 -6.74 13.00 25.68
CA THR A 462 -7.12 13.72 24.47
C THR A 462 -6.21 14.93 24.30
N LEU A 463 -5.52 15.00 23.17
CA LEU A 463 -4.75 16.14 22.71
C LEU A 463 -5.57 16.90 21.66
N THR A 464 -5.71 18.21 21.83
CA THR A 464 -6.32 19.07 20.82
C THR A 464 -5.41 20.24 20.52
N PHE A 465 -5.18 20.53 19.25
CA PHE A 465 -4.39 21.67 18.80
C PHE A 465 -5.03 22.30 17.57
N LYS A 466 -4.93 23.63 17.46
CA LYS A 466 -5.49 24.40 16.35
C LYS A 466 -4.43 24.64 15.28
N PHE A 467 -4.88 24.73 14.03
CA PHE A 467 -4.03 25.07 12.89
C PHE A 467 -4.71 26.07 11.96
N HIS A 468 -3.89 26.79 11.20
CA HIS A 468 -4.32 27.64 10.10
C HIS A 468 -4.03 26.97 8.76
N LYS A 469 -4.93 27.21 7.80
CA LYS A 469 -4.82 26.79 6.41
C LYS A 469 -4.17 27.91 5.60
N ASN A 470 -3.00 27.66 5.04
CA ASN A 470 -2.37 28.60 4.12
C ASN A 470 -3.00 28.50 2.73
N LEU A 471 -3.06 29.63 2.03
CA LEU A 471 -3.48 29.66 0.64
C LEU A 471 -2.43 29.01 -0.25
N LEU A 472 -2.92 28.21 -1.19
CA LEU A 472 -2.12 27.56 -2.21
C LEU A 472 -2.16 28.38 -3.50
N LEU A 473 -1.11 28.25 -4.31
CA LEU A 473 -1.08 28.73 -5.68
C LEU A 473 -1.94 27.81 -6.55
N ILE A 474 -2.44 28.34 -7.67
CA ILE A 474 -3.34 27.59 -8.58
C ILE A 474 -2.74 26.25 -9.04
N HIS A 475 -1.43 26.20 -9.26
CA HIS A 475 -0.71 25.01 -9.72
C HIS A 475 -0.36 24.02 -8.59
N GLU A 476 -0.64 24.36 -7.33
CA GLU A 476 -0.41 23.49 -6.16
C GLU A 476 -1.63 22.64 -5.82
N TYR A 477 -2.78 22.93 -6.43
CA TYR A 477 -3.98 22.10 -6.28
C TYR A 477 -3.85 20.82 -7.12
N PRO A 478 -4.35 19.69 -6.61
CA PRO A 478 -4.51 18.49 -7.43
C PRO A 478 -5.52 18.76 -8.57
N PRO A 479 -5.50 17.95 -9.64
CA PRO A 479 -6.44 18.09 -10.76
C PRO A 479 -7.91 18.13 -10.34
N ASP A 480 -8.27 17.41 -9.27
CA ASP A 480 -9.57 17.53 -8.60
C ASP A 480 -9.41 18.21 -7.24
N ALA A 481 -9.42 19.54 -7.25
CA ALA A 481 -9.31 20.35 -6.04
C ALA A 481 -10.50 20.20 -5.07
N ASN A 482 -11.66 19.74 -5.55
CA ASN A 482 -12.86 19.60 -4.73
C ASN A 482 -12.81 18.35 -3.84
N HIS A 483 -12.03 17.34 -4.22
CA HIS A 483 -11.79 16.16 -3.40
C HIS A 483 -11.10 16.52 -2.07
N GLY A 484 -10.24 17.53 -2.07
CA GLY A 484 -9.43 17.93 -0.92
C GLY A 484 -8.08 17.20 -0.84
N PHE A 485 -7.32 17.49 0.21
CA PHE A 485 -5.96 17.01 0.41
C PHE A 485 -5.93 15.91 1.46
N ALA A 486 -5.42 14.73 1.10
CA ALA A 486 -5.17 13.68 2.08
C ALA A 486 -3.96 14.06 2.94
N ILE A 487 -4.12 13.93 4.26
CA ILE A 487 -3.12 14.26 5.27
C ILE A 487 -2.53 12.97 5.80
N ASP A 488 -1.21 12.98 5.98
CA ASP A 488 -0.45 11.83 6.45
C ASP A 488 -1.06 11.22 7.72
N PRO A 489 -1.20 9.89 7.78
CA PRO A 489 -1.47 9.16 9.00
C PRO A 489 -0.48 9.50 10.12
N ALA A 490 -0.98 9.57 11.36
CA ALA A 490 -0.09 9.63 12.52
C ALA A 490 0.49 8.24 12.77
N VAL A 491 1.74 8.18 13.19
CA VAL A 491 2.44 6.95 13.55
C VAL A 491 2.44 6.81 15.07
N ILE A 492 2.01 5.65 15.56
CA ILE A 492 2.06 5.31 16.97
C ILE A 492 2.92 4.07 17.13
N THR A 493 3.92 4.17 18.01
CA THR A 493 4.82 3.08 18.35
C THR A 493 4.76 2.86 19.85
N VAL A 494 4.28 1.70 20.26
CA VAL A 494 4.14 1.27 21.66
C VAL A 494 5.38 0.48 22.04
N PHE A 495 5.95 0.78 23.20
CA PHE A 495 7.18 0.15 23.70
C PHE A 495 6.88 -0.72 24.92
N ASP A 496 7.65 -1.80 25.09
CA ASP A 496 7.59 -2.55 26.35
C ASP A 496 8.27 -1.77 27.49
N ALA A 497 7.76 -1.98 28.69
CA ALA A 497 8.26 -1.32 29.89
C ALA A 497 9.59 -1.89 30.40
N SER A 498 9.92 -3.15 30.06
CA SER A 498 11.14 -3.84 30.49
C SER A 498 12.34 -3.52 29.60
N ASP A 499 12.19 -3.76 28.30
CA ASP A 499 13.32 -3.82 27.36
C ASP A 499 13.40 -2.58 26.47
N GLY A 500 12.37 -1.72 26.48
CA GLY A 500 12.30 -0.52 25.65
C GLY A 500 12.15 -0.81 24.15
N LEU A 501 11.93 -2.07 23.77
CA LEU A 501 11.70 -2.50 22.39
C LEU A 501 10.27 -2.20 21.94
N PRO A 502 10.05 -1.91 20.64
CA PRO A 502 8.71 -1.71 20.11
C PRO A 502 7.93 -3.03 20.11
N ILE A 503 6.74 -3.02 20.70
CA ILE A 503 5.84 -4.19 20.76
C ILE A 503 4.67 -4.11 19.79
N TYR A 504 4.28 -2.89 19.40
CA TYR A 504 3.15 -2.67 18.51
C TYR A 504 3.32 -1.33 17.80
N GLU A 505 3.16 -1.34 16.48
CA GLU A 505 3.28 -0.15 15.66
C GLU A 505 2.08 -0.06 14.72
N PHE A 506 1.43 1.10 14.65
CA PHE A 506 0.31 1.27 13.74
C PHE A 506 0.18 2.71 13.25
N ARG A 507 -0.60 2.87 12.19
CA ARG A 507 -0.94 4.17 11.62
C ARG A 507 -2.41 4.48 11.85
N THR A 508 -2.73 5.75 12.14
CA THR A 508 -4.13 6.19 12.15
C THR A 508 -4.70 6.22 10.74
N THR A 509 -5.99 6.45 10.61
CA THR A 509 -6.57 6.80 9.30
C THR A 509 -6.00 8.13 8.78
N SER A 510 -5.87 8.26 7.46
CA SER A 510 -5.59 9.53 6.80
C SER A 510 -6.78 10.48 6.95
N MET A 511 -6.52 11.77 7.15
CA MET A 511 -7.57 12.79 7.23
C MET A 511 -7.71 13.50 5.88
N LEU A 512 -8.92 13.93 5.53
CA LEU A 512 -9.17 14.68 4.31
C LEU A 512 -9.39 16.16 4.65
N LEU A 513 -8.46 17.01 4.24
CA LEU A 513 -8.50 18.45 4.47
C LEU A 513 -9.07 19.19 3.26
N THR A 514 -10.13 19.95 3.46
CA THR A 514 -10.63 20.90 2.45
C THR A 514 -9.96 22.26 2.60
N LEU A 515 -9.47 22.80 1.50
CA LEU A 515 -8.90 24.14 1.38
C LEU A 515 -9.82 25.01 0.51
N PRO A 516 -9.81 26.35 0.69
CA PRO A 516 -10.58 27.24 -0.17
C PRO A 516 -10.10 27.08 -1.61
N VAL A 517 -11.00 26.70 -2.51
CA VAL A 517 -10.68 26.42 -3.91
C VAL A 517 -10.77 27.72 -4.71
N PRO A 518 -9.76 28.11 -5.52
CA PRO A 518 -9.85 29.27 -6.39
C PRO A 518 -10.85 29.02 -7.53
N ASP A 519 -11.30 30.09 -8.19
CA ASP A 519 -12.12 29.95 -9.39
C ASP A 519 -11.31 29.42 -10.58
N PHE A 520 -11.39 28.10 -10.83
CA PHE A 520 -10.75 27.46 -11.98
C PHE A 520 -11.45 27.74 -13.32
N SER A 521 -12.66 28.28 -13.31
CA SER A 521 -13.42 28.53 -14.55
C SER A 521 -12.87 29.73 -15.33
N MET A 522 -12.36 30.75 -14.63
CA MET A 522 -11.84 31.95 -15.29
C MET A 522 -10.62 31.64 -16.19
N PRO A 523 -9.56 30.95 -15.73
CA PRO A 523 -8.45 30.55 -16.60
C PRO A 523 -8.90 29.66 -17.76
N TYR A 524 -9.83 28.73 -17.53
CA TYR A 524 -10.36 27.85 -18.57
C TYR A 524 -11.06 28.64 -19.68
N ASN A 525 -11.91 29.61 -19.32
CA ASN A 525 -12.59 30.48 -20.27
C ASN A 525 -11.60 31.31 -21.09
N VAL A 526 -10.54 31.83 -20.46
CA VAL A 526 -9.48 32.58 -21.14
C VAL A 526 -8.68 31.70 -22.09
N ILE A 527 -8.32 30.47 -21.68
CA ILE A 527 -7.59 29.52 -22.53
C ILE A 527 -8.44 29.14 -23.75
N ILE A 528 -9.72 28.83 -23.58
CA ILE A 528 -10.61 28.54 -24.72
C ILE A 528 -10.70 29.72 -25.67
N LEU A 529 -10.90 30.93 -25.15
CA LEU A 529 -11.04 32.12 -25.99
C LEU A 529 -9.74 32.42 -26.75
N THR A 530 -8.59 32.32 -26.08
CA THR A 530 -7.29 32.56 -26.74
C THR A 530 -6.97 31.47 -27.76
N CYS A 531 -7.16 30.19 -27.44
CA CYS A 531 -6.96 29.09 -28.38
C CYS A 531 -7.90 29.16 -29.59
N THR A 532 -9.17 29.55 -29.40
CA THR A 532 -10.11 29.72 -30.51
C THR A 532 -9.71 30.88 -31.42
N VAL A 533 -9.32 32.04 -30.85
CA VAL A 533 -8.80 33.18 -31.62
C VAL A 533 -7.52 32.78 -32.38
N MET A 534 -6.58 32.11 -31.74
CA MET A 534 -5.35 31.65 -32.39
C MET A 534 -5.63 30.63 -33.50
N SER A 535 -6.56 29.70 -33.28
CA SER A 535 -6.97 28.71 -34.28
C SER A 535 -7.62 29.37 -35.50
N LEU A 536 -8.48 30.37 -35.31
CA LEU A 536 -9.09 31.14 -36.39
C LEU A 536 -8.06 31.99 -37.14
N ALA A 537 -7.14 32.65 -36.42
CA ALA A 537 -6.07 33.44 -37.02
C ALA A 537 -5.13 32.56 -37.84
N PHE A 538 -4.66 31.45 -37.27
CA PHE A 538 -3.82 30.48 -37.97
C PHE A 538 -4.55 29.89 -39.17
N GLY A 539 -5.80 29.42 -38.99
CA GLY A 539 -6.59 28.83 -40.06
C GLY A 539 -6.87 29.80 -41.21
N SER A 540 -7.12 31.08 -40.91
CA SER A 540 -7.31 32.10 -41.95
C SER A 540 -6.01 32.41 -42.71
N ILE A 541 -4.89 32.60 -42.00
CA ILE A 541 -3.56 32.81 -42.62
C ILE A 541 -3.15 31.60 -43.46
N PHE A 542 -3.27 30.39 -42.90
CA PHE A 542 -2.94 29.14 -43.58
C PHE A 542 -3.79 28.95 -44.85
N ASN A 543 -5.10 29.24 -44.78
CA ASN A 543 -5.96 29.22 -45.95
C ASN A 543 -5.54 30.24 -47.01
N LEU A 544 -5.17 31.46 -46.63
CA LEU A 544 -4.71 32.48 -47.58
C LEU A 544 -3.40 32.10 -48.26
N LEU A 545 -2.48 31.44 -47.54
CA LEU A 545 -1.18 31.05 -48.07
C LEU A 545 -1.27 29.82 -48.99
N ILE A 546 -2.16 28.86 -48.68
CA ILE A 546 -2.17 27.55 -49.34
C ILE A 546 -3.34 27.41 -50.33
N LYS A 547 -4.49 28.02 -50.07
CA LYS A 547 -5.58 27.97 -51.06
C LYS A 547 -5.19 28.85 -52.24
N LYS A 548 -5.09 28.22 -53.41
CA LYS A 548 -4.96 28.92 -54.67
C LYS A 548 -6.20 29.80 -54.87
N THR A 549 -6.03 31.12 -54.78
CA THR A 549 -7.06 32.09 -55.13
C THR A 549 -7.22 32.05 -56.65
N VAL A 550 -8.35 31.51 -57.09
CA VAL A 550 -8.71 31.45 -58.51
C VAL A 550 -9.58 32.66 -58.81
N THR A 551 -9.29 33.38 -59.89
CA THR A 551 -10.13 34.52 -60.31
C THR A 551 -11.55 34.05 -60.65
N GLU A 552 -12.54 34.93 -60.54
CA GLU A 552 -13.94 34.55 -60.79
C GLU A 552 -14.13 33.99 -62.22
N ASP A 553 -13.38 34.52 -63.19
CA ASP A 553 -13.37 34.04 -64.59
C ASP A 553 -12.75 32.64 -64.72
N GLU A 554 -11.63 32.37 -64.04
CA GLU A 554 -11.01 31.04 -64.04
C GLU A 554 -11.86 30.01 -63.29
N TYR A 555 -12.55 30.43 -62.22
CA TYR A 555 -13.50 29.60 -61.50
C TYR A 555 -14.71 29.28 -62.38
N GLN A 556 -15.27 30.25 -63.10
CA GLN A 556 -16.37 30.03 -64.05
C GLN A 556 -15.94 29.10 -65.19
N MET A 557 -14.72 29.23 -65.71
CA MET A 557 -14.17 28.31 -66.72
C MET A 557 -13.96 26.89 -66.20
N MET A 558 -13.46 26.73 -64.97
CA MET A 558 -13.32 25.42 -64.33
C MET A 558 -14.69 24.80 -63.95
N ALA A 559 -15.63 25.61 -63.46
CA ALA A 559 -16.99 25.20 -63.14
C ALA A 559 -17.78 24.80 -64.39
N ALA A 560 -17.60 25.50 -65.52
CA ALA A 560 -18.17 25.13 -66.81
C ALA A 560 -17.61 23.80 -67.34
N LYS A 561 -16.34 23.48 -67.03
CA LYS A 561 -15.70 22.20 -67.37
C LYS A 561 -16.04 21.05 -66.41
N SER A 562 -16.60 21.34 -65.23
CA SER A 562 -17.03 20.33 -64.25
C SER A 562 -18.22 19.51 -64.78
N GLY A 563 -18.42 18.30 -64.24
CA GLY A 563 -19.49 17.39 -64.70
C GLY A 563 -20.90 18.02 -64.63
N LEU A 564 -21.16 18.83 -63.60
CA LEU A 564 -22.42 19.58 -63.43
C LEU A 564 -22.55 20.75 -64.42
N GLY A 565 -21.44 21.43 -64.75
CA GLY A 565 -21.41 22.49 -65.76
C GLY A 565 -21.72 21.96 -67.17
N LYS A 566 -21.12 20.83 -67.53
CA LYS A 566 -21.37 20.12 -68.81
C LYS A 566 -22.81 19.60 -68.91
N LEU A 567 -23.39 19.13 -67.80
CA LEU A 567 -24.79 18.71 -67.75
C LEU A 567 -25.75 19.91 -67.96
N LYS A 568 -25.47 21.05 -67.33
CA LYS A 568 -26.25 22.29 -67.50
C LYS A 568 -26.19 22.81 -68.93
N GLN A 569 -25.02 22.74 -69.58
CA GLN A 569 -24.86 23.07 -71.00
C GLN A 569 -25.60 22.09 -71.92
N LYS A 570 -25.55 20.78 -71.65
CA LYS A 570 -26.33 19.77 -72.39
C LYS A 570 -27.84 20.01 -72.28
N ILE A 571 -28.34 20.32 -71.08
CA ILE A 571 -29.76 20.64 -70.86
C ILE A 571 -30.16 21.91 -71.60
N GLN A 572 -29.31 22.95 -71.62
CA GLN A 572 -29.57 24.16 -72.41
C GLN A 572 -29.51 23.91 -73.93
N ALA A 573 -28.62 23.04 -74.42
CA ALA A 573 -28.55 22.66 -75.83
C ALA A 573 -29.81 21.88 -76.27
N ILE A 574 -30.28 20.94 -75.45
CA ILE A 574 -31.55 20.23 -75.67
C ILE A 574 -32.73 21.21 -75.64
N LYS A 575 -32.74 22.15 -74.70
CA LYS A 575 -33.81 23.17 -74.61
C LYS A 575 -33.83 24.14 -75.80
N ARG A 576 -32.68 24.39 -76.46
CA ARG A 576 -32.61 25.16 -77.73
C ARG A 576 -33.05 24.32 -78.93
N SER A 577 -32.73 23.03 -78.95
CA SER A 577 -33.17 22.08 -79.98
C SER A 577 -34.69 21.79 -79.95
N VAL A 578 -35.35 21.99 -78.82
CA VAL A 578 -36.81 21.79 -78.66
C VAL A 578 -37.61 23.08 -78.91
N ARG A 579 -36.93 24.22 -79.09
CA ARG A 579 -37.54 25.55 -79.28
C ARG A 579 -37.22 26.17 -80.66
N GLY A 580 -36.67 25.37 -81.57
CA GLY A 580 -36.41 25.71 -82.97
C GLY A 580 -37.21 24.82 -83.89
#